data_AF-A0A931QWL1-F1
#
_entry.id   AF-A0A931QWL1-F1
#
_cell.length_a   1.000
_cell.length_b   1.000
_cell.length_c   1.000
_cell.angle_alpha   90.00
_cell.angle_beta   90.00
_cell.angle_gamma   90.00
#
_symmetry.space_group_name_H-M   'P 1'
#
loop_
_entity.id
_entity.type
_entity.pdbx_description
1 polymer ?
#
loop_
_entity_poly.entity_id
_entity_poly.type
_entity_poly.pdbx_seq_one_letter_code
_entity_poly.pdbx_strand_id
1 'polypeptide(L)'
;LQKLSQLIQVDESVLRGVLDKNRKHSISAPGSAKAVRGGGARDGAAPLARSSGILERSSVRLLALAIAERGKREFDPAILATAELRELYKRREELYDGRIDLFDSSVAREVLVIAEELAGLPPDHRGREFKSLTDRLARARGVQQLADIRGHIRQAEAAGDLATMERHLAQWQTLNQEFHHTIHAGKNEDN
;
A
#
# COMPACT_ATOMS: atom_id res chain seq x y z
N LEU A 1 17.89 14.60 -24.54
CA LEU A 1 18.51 13.64 -23.60
C LEU A 1 19.35 14.33 -22.54
N GLN A 2 20.30 15.21 -22.88
CA GLN A 2 21.04 16.04 -21.90
C GLN A 2 20.13 16.83 -20.93
N LYS A 3 19.09 17.51 -21.41
CA LYS A 3 18.13 18.22 -20.53
C LYS A 3 17.35 17.30 -19.58
N LEU A 4 17.05 16.07 -20.01
CA LEU A 4 16.37 15.04 -19.19
C LEU A 4 17.33 14.40 -18.17
N SER A 5 18.60 14.24 -18.52
CA SER A 5 19.66 13.77 -17.62
C SER A 5 19.90 14.75 -16.46
N GLN A 6 19.89 16.06 -16.74
CA GLN A 6 20.04 17.11 -15.72
C GLN A 6 18.82 17.22 -14.80
N LEU A 7 17.61 17.02 -15.32
CA LEU A 7 16.37 17.10 -14.53
C LEU A 7 16.15 15.89 -13.61
N ILE A 8 16.72 14.73 -13.94
CA ILE A 8 16.46 13.46 -13.24
C ILE A 8 17.72 12.98 -12.48
N GLN A 9 18.86 13.69 -12.59
CA GLN A 9 20.16 13.28 -12.05
C GLN A 9 20.55 11.83 -12.40
N VAL A 10 20.21 11.40 -13.62
CA VAL A 10 20.52 10.06 -14.11
C VAL A 10 21.48 10.19 -15.28
N ASP A 11 22.54 9.39 -15.24
CA ASP A 11 23.57 9.36 -16.27
C ASP A 11 22.96 9.03 -17.65
N GLU A 12 23.36 9.77 -18.68
CA GLU A 12 22.81 9.68 -20.03
C GLU A 12 22.94 8.26 -20.62
N SER A 13 23.97 7.51 -20.20
CA SER A 13 24.18 6.12 -20.61
C SER A 13 23.04 5.18 -20.20
N VAL A 14 22.42 5.42 -19.03
CA VAL A 14 21.29 4.63 -18.52
C VAL A 14 20.03 4.90 -19.32
N LEU A 15 19.78 6.18 -19.67
CA LEU A 15 18.63 6.59 -20.47
C LEU A 15 18.69 6.02 -21.90
N ARG A 16 19.89 5.97 -22.49
CA ARG A 16 20.11 5.33 -23.81
C ARG A 16 19.87 3.82 -23.74
N GLY A 17 20.33 3.15 -22.69
CA GLY A 17 20.14 1.71 -22.50
C GLY A 17 18.66 1.29 -22.38
N VAL A 18 17.81 2.13 -21.77
CA VAL A 18 16.36 1.86 -21.65
C VAL A 18 15.64 2.07 -22.98
N LEU A 19 16.02 3.10 -23.75
CA LEU A 19 15.44 3.37 -25.07
C LEU A 19 15.78 2.28 -26.10
N ASP A 20 17.03 1.79 -26.09
CA ASP A 20 17.45 0.70 -26.99
C ASP A 20 16.80 -0.65 -26.65
N LYS A 21 16.55 -0.93 -25.35
CA LYS A 21 15.81 -2.13 -24.93
C LYS A 21 14.35 -2.09 -25.37
N ASN A 22 13.71 -0.92 -25.30
CA ASN A 22 12.32 -0.77 -25.77
C ASN A 22 12.19 -0.85 -27.29
N ARG A 23 13.23 -0.47 -28.05
CA ARG A 23 13.23 -0.57 -29.52
C ARG A 23 13.44 -2.00 -30.03
N LYS A 24 14.11 -2.85 -29.25
CA LYS A 24 14.30 -4.28 -29.58
C LYS A 24 13.07 -5.15 -29.32
N HIS A 25 12.10 -4.66 -28.54
CA HIS A 25 10.87 -5.40 -28.24
C HIS A 25 9.70 -5.16 -29.20
N SER A 26 9.84 -4.27 -30.20
CA SER A 26 8.72 -3.87 -31.07
C SER A 26 8.76 -4.39 -32.51
N ILE A 27 9.63 -5.34 -32.86
CA ILE A 27 9.65 -5.93 -34.21
C ILE A 27 9.68 -7.45 -34.14
N SER A 28 8.50 -8.07 -34.19
CA SER A 28 8.27 -9.44 -34.70
C SER A 28 6.77 -9.63 -34.97
N ALA A 29 6.38 -9.62 -36.24
CA ALA A 29 5.06 -10.02 -36.74
C ALA A 29 5.17 -11.43 -37.41
N PRO A 30 4.09 -12.05 -37.92
CA PRO A 30 3.54 -13.31 -37.39
C PRO A 30 3.73 -14.52 -38.34
N GLY A 31 3.67 -15.76 -37.81
CA GLY A 31 3.69 -16.94 -38.68
C GLY A 31 3.51 -18.31 -37.99
N SER A 32 2.48 -19.01 -38.45
CA SER A 32 2.21 -20.46 -38.39
C SER A 32 1.88 -21.17 -37.06
N ALA A 33 0.64 -21.68 -37.07
CA ALA A 33 0.00 -22.60 -36.17
C ALA A 33 0.72 -23.95 -35.95
N LYS A 34 0.56 -24.50 -34.75
CA LYS A 34 0.21 -25.92 -34.57
C LYS A 34 -0.56 -26.13 -33.27
N ALA A 35 -1.78 -26.63 -33.41
CA ALA A 35 -2.67 -26.99 -32.32
C ALA A 35 -2.12 -28.17 -31.51
N VAL A 36 -2.10 -28.04 -30.19
CA VAL A 36 -2.21 -29.17 -29.26
C VAL A 36 -3.19 -28.78 -28.15
N ARG A 37 -4.33 -29.46 -28.15
CA ARG A 37 -5.34 -29.51 -27.10
C ARG A 37 -4.71 -29.99 -25.79
N GLY A 38 -5.11 -29.38 -24.67
CA GLY A 38 -5.14 -30.09 -23.39
C GLY A 38 -4.91 -29.24 -22.16
N GLY A 39 -6.00 -28.76 -21.56
CA GLY A 39 -6.15 -28.79 -20.11
C GLY A 39 -5.57 -27.63 -19.30
N GLY A 40 -6.48 -26.83 -18.72
CA GLY A 40 -6.22 -26.08 -17.50
C GLY A 40 -5.81 -24.63 -17.72
N ALA A 41 -6.82 -23.78 -17.94
CA ALA A 41 -6.71 -22.34 -17.74
C ALA A 41 -6.20 -22.05 -16.32
N ARG A 42 -4.88 -21.88 -16.18
CA ARG A 42 -4.31 -21.02 -15.15
C ARG A 42 -4.34 -19.61 -15.71
N ASP A 43 -5.54 -19.04 -15.69
CA ASP A 43 -5.71 -17.61 -15.89
C ASP A 43 -4.84 -16.90 -14.87
N GLY A 44 -3.91 -16.10 -15.41
CA GLY A 44 -3.05 -15.19 -14.68
C GLY A 44 -3.88 -14.09 -14.04
N ALA A 45 -4.62 -14.43 -12.98
CA ALA A 45 -5.26 -13.47 -12.10
C ALA A 45 -4.15 -12.74 -11.32
N ALA A 46 -3.75 -11.61 -11.91
CA ALA A 46 -3.17 -10.39 -11.35
C ALA A 46 -2.55 -10.49 -9.94
N PRO A 47 -1.26 -10.15 -9.77
CA PRO A 47 -0.63 -9.94 -8.46
C PRO A 47 -1.40 -8.97 -7.53
N LEU A 48 -2.21 -8.06 -8.11
CA LEU A 48 -2.93 -7.01 -7.41
C LEU A 48 -4.11 -7.51 -6.54
N ALA A 49 -4.80 -8.58 -6.97
CA ALA A 49 -5.96 -9.12 -6.23
C ALA A 49 -5.52 -9.89 -4.97
N ARG A 50 -4.31 -10.45 -4.96
CA ARG A 50 -3.76 -11.10 -3.76
C ARG A 50 -3.25 -10.07 -2.76
N SER A 51 -2.69 -8.95 -3.22
CA SER A 51 -2.19 -7.88 -2.33
C SER A 51 -3.31 -7.14 -1.62
N SER A 52 -4.45 -6.89 -2.26
CA SER A 52 -5.60 -6.23 -1.61
C SER A 52 -6.10 -7.02 -0.40
N GLY A 53 -6.30 -8.33 -0.56
CA GLY A 53 -6.72 -9.20 0.55
C GLY A 53 -5.67 -9.36 1.66
N ILE A 54 -4.39 -9.08 1.41
CA ILE A 54 -3.37 -9.09 2.46
C ILE A 54 -3.39 -7.80 3.28
N LEU A 55 -3.58 -6.65 2.63
CA LEU A 55 -3.68 -5.36 3.32
C LEU A 55 -4.96 -5.27 4.15
N GLU A 56 -6.07 -5.79 3.64
CA GLU A 56 -7.33 -5.88 4.35
C GLU A 56 -7.21 -6.75 5.61
N ARG A 57 -6.69 -7.98 5.48
CA ARG A 57 -6.42 -8.85 6.65
C ARG A 57 -5.45 -8.22 7.64
N SER A 58 -4.42 -7.53 7.16
CA SER A 58 -3.50 -6.80 8.03
C SER A 58 -4.19 -5.66 8.77
N SER A 59 -5.15 -4.99 8.13
CA SER A 59 -5.94 -3.90 8.71
C SER A 59 -6.94 -4.42 9.76
N VAL A 60 -7.64 -5.51 9.45
CA VAL A 60 -8.51 -6.23 10.42
C VAL A 60 -7.71 -6.62 11.65
N ARG A 61 -6.55 -7.23 11.46
CA ARG A 61 -5.70 -7.71 12.54
C ARG A 61 -5.07 -6.57 13.37
N LEU A 62 -4.71 -5.45 12.74
CA LEU A 62 -4.24 -4.27 13.45
C LEU A 62 -5.37 -3.65 14.30
N LEU A 63 -6.57 -3.54 13.73
CA LEU A 63 -7.74 -3.06 14.48
C LEU A 63 -8.03 -3.99 15.67
N ALA A 64 -8.03 -5.30 15.45
CA ALA A 64 -8.23 -6.29 16.50
C ALA A 64 -7.18 -6.19 17.62
N LEU A 65 -5.90 -5.92 17.31
CA LEU A 65 -4.88 -5.65 18.32
C LEU A 65 -5.22 -4.42 19.18
N ALA A 66 -5.69 -3.33 18.55
CA ALA A 66 -6.09 -2.13 19.28
C ALA A 66 -7.31 -2.39 20.18
N ILE A 67 -8.27 -3.21 19.72
CA ILE A 67 -9.41 -3.66 20.53
C ILE A 67 -8.97 -4.55 21.70
N ALA A 68 -8.12 -5.55 21.45
CA ALA A 68 -7.61 -6.47 22.46
C ALA A 68 -6.88 -5.73 23.60
N GLU A 69 -6.23 -4.61 23.28
CA GLU A 69 -5.53 -3.80 24.27
C GLU A 69 -6.36 -2.64 24.82
N ARG A 70 -7.65 -2.55 24.48
CA ARG A 70 -8.63 -1.56 24.98
C ARG A 70 -8.09 -0.13 24.95
N GLY A 71 -7.54 0.29 23.82
CA GLY A 71 -7.08 1.67 23.61
C GLY A 71 -5.70 2.00 24.17
N LYS A 72 -4.92 1.04 24.69
CA LYS A 72 -3.53 1.28 25.08
C LYS A 72 -2.62 1.69 23.91
N ARG A 73 -3.05 1.42 22.67
CA ARG A 73 -2.34 1.79 21.45
C ARG A 73 -3.28 2.43 20.45
N GLU A 74 -2.81 3.51 19.85
CA GLU A 74 -3.51 4.23 18.80
C GLU A 74 -2.65 4.29 17.54
N PHE A 75 -3.32 4.43 16.40
CA PHE A 75 -2.68 4.57 15.09
C PHE A 75 -3.56 5.44 14.20
N ASP A 76 -2.97 6.03 13.15
CA ASP A 76 -3.75 6.81 12.19
C ASP A 76 -4.71 5.90 11.40
N PRO A 77 -6.04 6.05 11.52
CA PRO A 77 -7.00 5.20 10.81
C PRO A 77 -6.86 5.31 9.28
N ALA A 78 -6.24 6.36 8.74
CA ALA A 78 -6.04 6.49 7.29
C ALA A 78 -5.16 5.38 6.68
N ILE A 79 -4.44 4.61 7.50
CA ILE A 79 -3.64 3.45 7.05
C ILE A 79 -4.48 2.19 6.83
N LEU A 80 -5.73 2.15 7.32
CA LEU A 80 -6.63 1.01 7.14
C LEU A 80 -7.12 0.93 5.69
N ALA A 81 -7.19 -0.29 5.17
CA ALA A 81 -7.47 -0.55 3.76
C ALA A 81 -8.86 -0.07 3.29
N THR A 82 -9.88 -0.11 4.16
CA THR A 82 -11.26 0.16 3.78
C THR A 82 -11.90 1.28 4.60
N ALA A 83 -12.96 1.89 4.06
CA ALA A 83 -13.74 2.88 4.80
C ALA A 83 -14.49 2.26 5.98
N GLU A 84 -14.97 1.02 5.82
CA GLU A 84 -15.65 0.26 6.85
C GLU A 84 -14.75 0.05 8.08
N LEU A 85 -13.50 -0.39 7.89
CA LEU A 85 -12.54 -0.57 8.98
C LEU A 85 -12.21 0.76 9.70
N ARG A 86 -12.17 1.86 8.94
CA ARG A 86 -11.97 3.21 9.52
C ARG A 86 -13.14 3.62 10.38
N GLU A 87 -14.36 3.28 9.97
CA GLU A 87 -15.55 3.58 10.75
C GLU A 87 -15.63 2.71 12.00
N LEU A 88 -15.28 1.43 11.90
CA LEU A 88 -15.14 0.55 13.06
C LEU A 88 -14.10 1.08 14.05
N TYR A 89 -12.97 1.61 13.58
CA TYR A 89 -11.97 2.22 14.46
C TYR A 89 -12.48 3.49 15.17
N LYS A 90 -13.29 4.33 14.50
CA LYS A 90 -13.91 5.48 15.17
C LYS A 90 -14.85 5.05 16.28
N ARG A 91 -15.57 3.95 16.06
CA ARG A 91 -16.51 3.31 16.99
C ARG A 91 -15.85 2.19 17.83
N ARG A 92 -14.55 2.32 18.11
CA ARG A 92 -13.77 1.31 18.82
C ARG A 92 -14.18 1.13 20.28
N GLU A 93 -14.72 2.17 20.90
CA GLU A 93 -15.21 2.10 22.28
C GLU A 93 -16.38 1.11 22.39
N GLU A 94 -17.31 1.11 21.43
CA GLU A 94 -18.39 0.13 21.37
C GLU A 94 -17.86 -1.29 21.15
N LEU A 95 -16.76 -1.45 20.42
CA LEU A 95 -16.07 -2.73 20.24
C LEU A 95 -15.34 -3.18 21.52
N TYR A 96 -14.80 -2.28 22.33
CA TYR A 96 -14.20 -2.63 23.63
C TYR A 96 -15.20 -3.22 24.63
N ASP A 97 -16.47 -2.80 24.50
CA ASP A 97 -17.59 -3.30 25.28
C ASP A 97 -18.24 -4.55 24.68
N GLY A 98 -17.77 -5.02 23.52
CA GLY A 98 -18.33 -6.18 22.83
C GLY A 98 -19.74 -5.96 22.28
N ARG A 99 -20.16 -4.69 22.07
CA ARG A 99 -21.50 -4.33 21.56
C ARG A 99 -21.64 -4.56 20.06
N ILE A 100 -21.57 -5.82 19.69
CA ILE A 100 -21.58 -6.31 18.30
C ILE A 100 -22.93 -6.11 17.60
N ASP A 101 -23.99 -6.01 18.37
CA ASP A 101 -25.36 -5.70 17.95
C ASP A 101 -25.49 -4.31 17.31
N LEU A 102 -24.56 -3.40 17.60
CA LEU A 102 -24.51 -2.07 17.02
C LEU A 102 -23.83 -2.02 15.64
N PHE A 103 -23.44 -3.17 15.09
CA PHE A 103 -22.73 -3.29 13.83
C PHE A 103 -23.40 -4.35 12.93
N ASP A 104 -23.90 -3.92 11.77
CA ASP A 104 -24.41 -4.82 10.72
C ASP A 104 -23.29 -5.45 9.87
N SER A 105 -22.05 -5.41 10.38
CA SER A 105 -20.84 -5.77 9.64
C SER A 105 -20.31 -7.13 10.07
N SER A 106 -20.11 -8.05 9.10
CA SER A 106 -19.38 -9.30 9.34
C SER A 106 -17.92 -9.05 9.73
N VAL A 107 -17.35 -7.91 9.32
CA VAL A 107 -15.98 -7.52 9.65
C VAL A 107 -15.87 -7.14 11.13
N ALA A 108 -16.88 -6.51 11.72
CA ALA A 108 -16.90 -6.23 13.16
C ALA A 108 -16.82 -7.52 14.00
N ARG A 109 -17.53 -8.58 13.58
CA ARG A 109 -17.44 -9.92 14.19
C ARG A 109 -16.04 -10.51 14.07
N GLU A 110 -15.47 -10.46 12.87
CA GLU A 110 -14.11 -10.95 12.64
C GLU A 110 -13.08 -10.23 13.52
N VAL A 111 -13.18 -8.91 13.64
CA VAL A 111 -12.30 -8.10 14.50
C VAL A 111 -12.39 -8.53 15.96
N LEU A 112 -13.59 -8.78 16.49
CA LEU A 112 -13.77 -9.19 17.88
C LEU A 112 -13.22 -10.60 18.15
N VAL A 113 -13.51 -11.56 17.26
CA VAL A 113 -12.95 -12.92 17.37
C VAL A 113 -11.43 -12.89 17.38
N ILE A 114 -10.81 -12.15 16.45
CA ILE A 114 -9.36 -12.03 16.41
C ILE A 114 -8.83 -11.28 17.64
N ALA A 115 -9.55 -10.29 18.16
CA ALA A 115 -9.15 -9.56 19.36
C ALA A 115 -9.08 -10.49 20.59
N GLU A 116 -10.03 -11.39 20.75
CA GLU A 116 -10.02 -12.41 21.81
C GLU A 116 -8.83 -13.36 21.67
N GLU A 117 -8.54 -13.84 20.45
CA GLU A 117 -7.35 -14.67 20.17
C GLU A 117 -6.05 -13.94 20.55
N LEU A 118 -5.94 -12.66 20.20
CA LEU A 118 -4.76 -11.83 20.46
C LEU A 118 -4.61 -11.45 21.94
N ALA A 119 -5.71 -11.36 22.69
CA ALA A 119 -5.68 -11.09 24.13
C ALA A 119 -4.91 -12.19 24.90
N GLY A 120 -4.95 -13.42 24.41
CA GLY A 120 -4.19 -14.56 24.96
C GLY A 120 -2.68 -14.53 24.72
N LEU A 121 -2.18 -13.65 23.84
CA LEU A 121 -0.75 -13.54 23.54
C LEU A 121 0.01 -12.74 24.62
N PRO A 122 1.33 -12.92 24.75
CA PRO A 122 2.15 -12.05 25.60
C PRO A 122 2.13 -10.59 25.12
N PRO A 123 2.19 -9.59 26.02
CA PRO A 123 2.21 -8.16 25.65
C PRO A 123 3.33 -7.79 24.68
N ASP A 124 4.52 -8.38 24.83
CA ASP A 124 5.66 -8.13 23.94
C ASP A 124 5.40 -8.61 22.51
N HIS A 125 4.70 -9.74 22.36
CA HIS A 125 4.33 -10.28 21.06
C HIS A 125 3.32 -9.37 20.36
N ARG A 126 2.26 -8.97 21.06
CA ARG A 126 1.31 -7.98 20.55
C ARG A 126 2.00 -6.68 20.16
N GLY A 127 2.99 -6.25 20.94
CA GLY A 127 3.70 -5.02 20.65
C GLY A 127 4.56 -5.04 19.41
N ARG A 128 5.30 -6.13 19.20
CA ARG A 128 6.04 -6.35 17.95
C ARG A 128 5.10 -6.43 16.76
N GLU A 129 4.00 -7.14 16.91
CA GLU A 129 3.00 -7.31 15.85
C GLU A 129 2.32 -5.98 15.48
N PHE A 130 1.93 -5.19 16.48
CA PHE A 130 1.34 -3.87 16.28
C PHE A 130 2.27 -2.94 15.50
N LYS A 131 3.56 -2.86 15.89
CA LYS A 131 4.56 -2.05 15.18
C LYS A 131 4.71 -2.54 13.73
N SER A 132 4.87 -3.86 13.54
CA SER A 132 5.03 -4.47 12.22
C SER A 132 3.85 -4.18 11.28
N LEU A 133 2.61 -4.35 11.77
CA LEU A 133 1.40 -4.11 10.99
C LEU A 133 1.21 -2.63 10.68
N THR A 134 1.44 -1.74 11.65
CA THR A 134 1.39 -0.29 11.44
C THR A 134 2.39 0.14 10.37
N ASP A 135 3.65 -0.27 10.48
CA ASP A 135 4.69 0.07 9.51
C ASP A 135 4.37 -0.49 8.12
N ARG A 136 3.82 -1.70 8.04
CA ARG A 136 3.42 -2.32 6.77
C ARG A 136 2.30 -1.52 6.10
N LEU A 137 1.25 -1.19 6.84
CA LEU A 137 0.08 -0.49 6.32
C LEU A 137 0.41 0.95 5.96
N ALA A 138 1.17 1.66 6.81
CA ALA A 138 1.68 2.99 6.52
C ALA A 138 2.53 3.01 5.24
N ARG A 139 3.43 2.02 5.07
CA ARG A 139 4.22 1.89 3.85
C ARG A 139 3.35 1.67 2.61
N ALA A 140 2.38 0.75 2.70
CA ALA A 140 1.46 0.49 1.59
C ALA A 140 0.65 1.75 1.23
N ARG A 141 0.18 2.50 2.23
CA ARG A 141 -0.56 3.75 2.04
C ARG A 141 0.30 4.83 1.38
N GLY A 142 1.55 5.01 1.84
CA GLY A 142 2.48 5.96 1.25
C GLY A 142 2.80 5.66 -0.21
N VAL A 143 3.00 4.38 -0.56
CA VAL A 143 3.17 3.95 -1.96
C VAL A 143 1.94 4.29 -2.80
N GLN A 144 0.73 4.05 -2.28
CA GLN A 144 -0.50 4.40 -2.98
C GLN A 144 -0.63 5.91 -3.18
N GLN A 145 -0.37 6.73 -2.15
CA GLN A 145 -0.42 8.19 -2.25
C GLN A 145 0.57 8.73 -3.28
N LEU A 146 1.79 8.19 -3.33
CA LEU A 146 2.77 8.56 -4.35
C LEU A 146 2.29 8.20 -5.77
N ALA A 147 1.60 7.06 -5.93
CA ALA A 147 0.99 6.67 -7.21
C ALA A 147 -0.16 7.60 -7.60
N ASP A 148 -1.03 7.97 -6.65
CA ASP A 148 -2.16 8.87 -6.87
C ASP A 148 -1.67 10.27 -7.30
N ILE A 149 -0.66 10.83 -6.61
CA ILE A 149 -0.07 12.12 -6.97
C ILE A 149 0.56 12.07 -8.37
N ARG A 150 1.24 10.97 -8.73
CA ARG A 150 1.74 10.77 -10.10
C ARG A 150 0.62 10.75 -11.14
N GLY A 151 -0.54 10.22 -10.79
CA GLY A 151 -1.75 10.30 -11.61
C GLY A 151 -2.19 11.75 -11.85
N HIS A 152 -2.27 12.55 -10.78
CA HIS A 152 -2.64 13.97 -10.89
C HIS A 152 -1.62 14.78 -11.71
N ILE A 153 -0.32 14.50 -11.57
CA ILE A 153 0.74 15.13 -12.39
C ILE A 153 0.47 14.88 -13.88
N ARG A 154 0.22 13.62 -14.27
CA ARG A 154 -0.04 13.26 -15.68
C ARG A 154 -1.32 13.90 -16.20
N GLN A 155 -2.35 14.01 -15.37
CA GLN A 155 -3.60 14.68 -15.75
C GLN A 155 -3.40 16.18 -15.96
N ALA A 156 -2.66 16.85 -15.07
CA ALA A 156 -2.34 18.26 -15.20
C ALA A 156 -1.45 18.54 -16.44
N GLU A 157 -0.47 17.66 -16.69
CA GLU A 157 0.37 17.71 -17.89
C GLU A 157 -0.47 17.58 -19.18
N ALA A 158 -1.38 16.60 -19.22
CA ALA A 158 -2.28 16.41 -20.36
C ALA A 158 -3.25 17.59 -20.58
N ALA A 159 -3.63 18.28 -19.50
CA ALA A 159 -4.48 19.47 -19.55
C ALA A 159 -3.70 20.78 -19.85
N GLY A 160 -2.36 20.73 -19.86
CA GLY A 160 -1.52 21.92 -20.00
C GLY A 160 -1.53 22.86 -18.78
N ASP A 161 -2.04 22.40 -17.63
CA ASP A 161 -2.09 23.18 -16.38
C ASP A 161 -0.76 23.06 -15.62
N LEU A 162 0.18 23.93 -16.00
CA LEU A 162 1.51 23.98 -15.39
C LEU A 162 1.47 24.27 -13.89
N ALA A 163 0.56 25.13 -13.42
CA ALA A 163 0.49 25.51 -12.01
C ALA A 163 0.06 24.34 -11.12
N THR A 164 -0.92 23.56 -11.56
CA THR A 164 -1.35 22.35 -10.85
C THR A 164 -0.31 21.24 -10.93
N MET A 165 0.37 21.09 -12.08
CA MET A 165 1.45 20.13 -12.25
C MET A 165 2.62 20.40 -11.29
N GLU A 166 3.11 21.64 -11.20
CA GLU A 166 4.20 22.04 -10.31
C GLU A 166 3.84 21.80 -8.84
N ARG A 167 2.59 22.10 -8.45
CA ARG A 167 2.10 21.87 -7.09
C ARG A 167 2.12 20.39 -6.72
N HIS A 168 1.66 19.51 -7.61
CA HIS A 168 1.68 18.07 -7.37
C HIS A 168 3.10 17.47 -7.44
N LEU A 169 3.99 18.02 -8.27
CA LEU A 169 5.40 17.63 -8.29
C LEU A 169 6.10 17.94 -6.96
N ALA A 170 5.89 19.14 -6.42
CA ALA A 170 6.43 19.51 -5.11
C ALA A 170 5.89 18.58 -4.02
N GLN A 171 4.57 18.32 -4.01
CA GLN A 171 3.95 17.39 -3.06
C GLN A 171 4.53 15.98 -3.17
N TRP A 172 4.74 15.48 -4.39
CA TRP A 172 5.35 14.17 -4.64
C TRP A 172 6.78 14.10 -4.10
N GLN A 173 7.58 15.14 -4.32
CA GLN A 173 8.97 15.20 -3.84
C GLN A 173 9.04 15.17 -2.31
N THR A 174 8.23 15.98 -1.63
CA THR A 174 8.15 15.99 -0.16
C THR A 174 7.77 14.62 0.38
N LEU A 175 6.67 14.04 -0.11
CA LEU A 175 6.21 12.73 0.36
C LEU A 175 7.23 11.62 0.06
N ASN A 176 7.91 11.67 -1.07
CA ASN A 176 8.92 10.68 -1.44
C ASN A 176 10.15 10.77 -0.53
N GLN A 177 10.58 11.98 -0.15
CA GLN A 177 11.67 12.18 0.80
C GLN A 177 11.30 11.64 2.19
N GLU A 178 10.12 11.96 2.70
CA GLU A 178 9.61 11.43 3.98
C GLU A 178 9.56 9.90 3.98
N PHE A 179 9.11 9.30 2.87
CA PHE A 179 9.05 7.85 2.70
C PHE A 179 10.44 7.19 2.71
N HIS A 180 11.44 7.81 2.10
CA HIS A 180 12.81 7.29 2.12
C HIS A 180 13.51 7.51 3.47
N HIS A 181 13.29 8.64 4.14
CA HIS A 181 13.87 8.89 5.46
C HIS A 181 13.35 7.94 6.53
N THR A 182 12.05 7.60 6.51
CA THR A 182 11.45 6.63 7.43
C THR A 182 11.96 5.19 7.22
N ILE A 183 12.31 4.81 5.97
CA ILE A 183 12.91 3.50 5.67
C ILE A 183 14.37 3.40 6.16
N HIS A 184 15.11 4.51 6.17
CA HIS A 184 16.51 4.52 6.62
C HIS A 184 16.68 4.73 8.13
N ALA A 185 15.76 5.44 8.79
CA ALA A 185 15.80 5.62 10.25
C ALA A 185 15.62 4.29 11.01
N GLY A 186 14.76 3.38 10.51
CA GLY A 186 14.52 2.08 11.14
C GLY A 186 15.66 1.06 11.03
N LYS A 187 16.78 1.37 10.35
CA LYS A 187 17.96 0.51 10.27
C LYS A 187 19.06 0.85 11.29
N ASN A 188 18.94 1.97 12.00
CA ASN A 188 19.97 2.44 12.93
C ASN A 188 19.67 2.12 14.41
N GLU A 189 18.56 1.46 14.72
CA GLU A 189 18.19 1.12 16.12
C GLU A 189 18.52 -0.34 16.53
N ASP A 190 19.10 -1.15 15.62
CA ASP A 190 19.52 -2.53 15.90
C ASP A 190 21.06 -2.67 15.92
N ASN A 191 21.76 -1.88 16.74
CA ASN A 191 23.18 -2.11 17.08
C ASN A 191 23.42 -1.94 18.58
#